data_AF-A0A5N5E6S5-F1
#
_entry.id   AF-A0A5N5E6S5-F1
#
_cell.length_a   1.000
_cell.length_b   1.000
_cell.length_c   1.000
_cell.angle_alpha   90.00
_cell.angle_beta   90.00
_cell.angle_gamma   90.00
#
_symmetry.space_group_name_H-M   'P 1'
#
loop_
_entity.id
_entity.type
_entity.pdbx_description
1 polymer ?
#
loop_
_entity_poly.entity_id
_entity_poly.type
_entity_poly.pdbx_seq_one_letter_code
_entity_poly.pdbx_strand_id
1 'polypeptide(L)' 'DEGLAVDASSLPKLPSGRIERAAADELFAQIKVDWEADPDNWKQNFRLARAYDYAGDRSRARETMRRAVELERRSRGK' A
#
# COMPACT_ATOMS: atom_id res chain seq x y z
N ASP A 1 11.83 -1.92 -13.76
CA ASP A 1 11.23 -0.91 -12.86
C ASP A 1 9.75 -1.15 -12.69
N GLU A 2 9.42 -2.00 -11.72
CA GLU A 2 8.26 -2.88 -11.79
C GLU A 2 7.14 -2.50 -10.80
N GLY A 3 6.18 -1.66 -11.21
CA GLY A 3 4.80 -1.64 -10.67
C GLY A 3 4.57 -1.48 -9.15
N LEU A 4 5.62 -1.24 -8.36
CA LEU A 4 5.59 -1.21 -6.89
C LEU A 4 5.49 0.21 -6.32
N ALA A 5 5.82 1.21 -7.12
CA ALA A 5 5.73 2.60 -6.71
C ALA A 5 4.25 2.99 -6.61
N VAL A 6 3.75 3.06 -5.39
CA VAL A 6 2.59 3.90 -5.11
C VAL A 6 3.05 5.33 -5.36
N ASP A 7 2.52 5.99 -6.40
CA ASP A 7 2.84 7.41 -6.65
C ASP A 7 2.16 8.29 -5.60
N ALA A 8 2.78 8.32 -4.42
CA ALA A 8 2.42 9.21 -3.34
C ALA A 8 3.21 10.53 -3.41
N SER A 9 4.08 10.69 -4.42
CA SER A 9 4.96 11.84 -4.54
C SER A 9 4.21 13.10 -4.97
N SER A 10 3.18 12.92 -5.78
CA SER A 10 2.28 13.94 -6.32
C SER A 10 1.14 14.33 -5.39
N LEU A 11 0.91 13.58 -4.30
CA LEU A 11 -0.20 13.84 -3.38
C LEU A 11 0.05 15.08 -2.51
N PRO A 12 -0.99 15.87 -2.20
CA PRO A 12 -0.87 17.04 -1.33
C PRO A 12 -0.43 16.63 0.07
N LYS A 13 0.40 17.47 0.69
CA LYS A 13 1.06 17.22 1.97
C LYS A 13 0.82 18.38 2.93
N LEU A 14 0.61 18.03 4.19
CA LEU A 14 0.62 18.95 5.30
C LEU A 14 2.01 19.57 5.49
N PRO A 15 2.14 20.73 6.18
CA PRO A 15 3.44 21.34 6.49
C PRO A 15 4.41 20.41 7.25
N SER A 16 3.90 19.38 7.92
CA SER A 16 4.70 18.34 8.58
C SER A 16 5.33 17.32 7.62
N GLY A 17 5.01 17.39 6.32
CA GLY A 17 5.42 16.43 5.29
C GLY A 17 4.52 15.19 5.18
N ARG A 18 3.55 15.02 6.09
CA ARG A 18 2.54 13.94 5.99
C ARG A 18 1.57 14.21 4.85
N ILE A 19 1.13 13.17 4.17
CA ILE A 19 0.07 13.26 3.16
C ILE A 19 -1.20 13.75 3.82
N GLU A 20 -1.93 14.63 3.14
CA GLU A 20 -3.25 15.07 3.60
C GLU A 20 -4.19 13.87 3.72
N ARG A 21 -4.98 13.84 4.79
CA ARG A 21 -5.83 12.67 5.09
C ARG A 21 -6.78 12.34 3.94
N ALA A 22 -7.42 13.34 3.34
CA ALA A 22 -8.33 13.12 2.22
C ALA A 22 -7.62 12.48 1.02
N ALA A 23 -6.43 12.96 0.66
CA ALA A 23 -5.62 12.39 -0.40
C ALA A 23 -5.14 10.96 -0.08
N ALA A 24 -4.81 10.67 1.18
CA ALA A 24 -4.48 9.32 1.62
C ALA A 24 -5.69 8.36 1.54
N ASP A 25 -6.88 8.83 1.90
CA ASP A 25 -8.12 8.06 1.83
C ASP A 25 -8.52 7.75 0.37
N GLU A 26 -8.37 8.71 -0.54
CA GLU A 26 -8.58 8.52 -1.99
C GLU A 26 -7.61 7.50 -2.59
N LEU A 27 -6.32 7.65 -2.28
CA LEU A 27 -5.28 6.70 -2.70
C LEU A 27 -5.57 5.30 -2.16
N PHE A 28 -5.98 5.20 -0.90
CA PHE A 28 -6.36 3.94 -0.28
C PHE A 28 -7.52 3.28 -1.01
N ALA A 29 -8.57 4.03 -1.36
CA ALA A 29 -9.70 3.50 -2.11
C ALA A 29 -9.28 2.91 -3.46
N GLN A 30 -8.40 3.58 -4.19
CA GLN A 30 -7.90 3.08 -5.47
C GLN A 30 -7.06 1.80 -5.32
N ILE A 31 -6.13 1.78 -4.36
CA ILE A 31 -5.30 0.59 -4.10
C ILE A 31 -6.15 -0.57 -3.58
N LYS A 32 -7.20 -0.29 -2.81
CA LYS A 32 -8.11 -1.31 -2.33
C LYS A 32 -8.82 -2.01 -3.48
N VAL A 33 -9.26 -1.29 -4.51
CA VAL A 33 -9.85 -1.89 -5.73
C VAL A 33 -8.85 -2.81 -6.44
N ASP A 34 -7.61 -2.34 -6.63
CA ASP A 34 -6.54 -3.15 -7.24
C ASP A 34 -6.23 -4.42 -6.41
N TRP A 35 -6.26 -4.31 -5.09
CA TRP A 35 -6.04 -5.42 -4.18
C TRP A 35 -7.22 -6.40 -4.14
N GLU A 36 -8.47 -5.92 -4.18
CA GLU A 36 -9.65 -6.78 -4.25
C GLU A 36 -9.68 -7.60 -5.55
N ALA A 37 -9.13 -7.08 -6.64
CA ALA A 37 -9.00 -7.81 -7.89
C ALA A 37 -7.95 -8.94 -7.85
N ASP A 38 -6.91 -8.80 -7.02
CA ASP A 38 -5.81 -9.78 -6.92
C ASP A 38 -5.21 -9.82 -5.48
N PRO A 39 -5.96 -10.35 -4.50
CA PRO A 39 -5.61 -10.25 -3.09
C PRO A 39 -4.45 -11.14 -2.66
N ASP A 40 -4.07 -12.13 -3.49
CA ASP A 40 -2.93 -13.00 -3.26
C ASP A 40 -1.65 -12.55 -3.96
N ASN A 41 -1.70 -11.41 -4.67
CA ASN A 41 -0.52 -10.80 -5.26
C ASN A 41 0.26 -9.99 -4.21
N TRP A 42 1.52 -10.39 -4.03
CA TRP A 42 2.39 -9.75 -3.06
C TRP A 42 2.63 -8.27 -3.36
N LYS A 43 2.63 -7.85 -4.63
CA LYS A 43 2.77 -6.45 -5.02
C LYS A 43 1.56 -5.63 -4.60
N GLN A 44 0.34 -6.17 -4.73
CA GLN A 44 -0.87 -5.46 -4.28
C GLN A 44 -0.96 -5.37 -2.76
N ASN A 45 -0.57 -6.43 -2.04
CA ASN A 45 -0.48 -6.38 -0.58
C ASN A 45 0.57 -5.34 -0.11
N PHE A 46 1.71 -5.24 -0.80
CA PHE A 46 2.71 -4.21 -0.49
C PHE A 46 2.17 -2.79 -0.69
N ARG A 47 1.46 -2.54 -1.81
CA ARG A 47 0.83 -1.24 -2.08
C ARG A 47 -0.23 -0.90 -1.02
N LEU A 48 -1.06 -1.86 -0.64
CA LEU A 48 -2.08 -1.68 0.41
C LEU A 48 -1.45 -1.36 1.77
N ALA A 49 -0.34 -2.02 2.12
CA ALA A 49 0.40 -1.73 3.35
C ALA A 49 0.91 -0.27 3.38
N ARG A 50 1.42 0.24 2.25
CA ARG A 50 1.83 1.65 2.11
C ARG A 50 0.67 2.61 2.25
N ALA A 51 -0.48 2.28 1.66
CA ALA A 51 -1.69 3.09 1.77
C ALA A 51 -2.14 3.25 3.24
N TYR A 52 -2.13 2.15 4.01
CA TYR A 52 -2.41 2.21 5.45
C TYR A 52 -1.41 3.08 6.22
N ASP A 53 -0.13 3.02 5.88
CA ASP A 53 0.90 3.87 6.50
C ASP A 53 0.65 5.36 6.23
N TYR A 54 0.29 5.71 5.00
CA TYR A 54 -0.08 7.08 4.62
C TYR A 54 -1.34 7.58 5.34
N ALA A 55 -2.34 6.71 5.51
CA ALA A 55 -3.54 7.01 6.31
C ALA A 55 -3.26 7.06 7.82
N GLY A 56 -2.05 6.70 8.27
CA GLY A 56 -1.65 6.68 9.67
C GLY A 56 -2.03 5.40 10.43
N ASP A 57 -2.61 4.40 9.75
CA ASP A 57 -2.94 3.10 10.32
C ASP A 57 -1.72 2.17 10.30
N ARG A 58 -0.77 2.48 11.19
CA ARG A 58 0.50 1.75 11.26
C ARG A 58 0.34 0.29 11.68
N SER A 59 -0.75 -0.06 12.36
CA SER A 59 -1.03 -1.44 12.78
C SER A 59 -1.42 -2.30 11.57
N ARG A 60 -2.43 -1.85 10.80
CA ARG A 60 -2.84 -2.55 9.57
C ARG A 60 -1.76 -2.52 8.49
N ALA A 61 -0.97 -1.44 8.42
CA ALA A 61 0.18 -1.37 7.52
C ALA A 61 1.19 -2.50 7.79
N ARG A 62 1.56 -2.72 9.06
CA ARG A 62 2.51 -3.78 9.45
C ARG A 62 1.98 -5.18 9.18
N GLU A 63 0.71 -5.42 9.50
CA GLU A 63 0.07 -6.71 9.23
C GLU A 63 0.07 -7.03 7.73
N THR A 64 -0.39 -6.07 6.91
CA THR A 64 -0.45 -6.22 5.46
C THR A 64 0.95 -6.39 4.84
N MET A 65 1.96 -5.69 5.38
CA MET A 65 3.35 -5.85 4.95
C MET A 65 3.88 -7.26 5.23
N ARG A 66 3.55 -7.86 6.39
CA ARG A 66 3.93 -9.26 6.67
C ARG A 66 3.30 -10.21 5.66
N ARG A 67 2.02 -10.01 5.33
CA ARG A 67 1.32 -10.79 4.29
C ARG A 67 2.00 -10.66 2.93
N ALA A 68 2.38 -9.44 2.54
CA ALA A 68 3.11 -9.21 1.29
C ALA A 68 4.43 -9.99 1.23
N VAL A 69 5.25 -9.94 2.30
CA VAL A 69 6.51 -10.69 2.38
C VAL A 69 6.27 -12.20 2.33
N GLU A 70 5.23 -12.70 2.98
CA GLU A 70 4.87 -14.12 2.93
C GLU A 70 4.49 -14.56 1.51
N LEU A 71 3.63 -13.80 0.83
CA LEU A 71 3.22 -14.06 -0.56
C LEU A 71 4.41 -13.98 -1.52
N GLU A 72 5.31 -13.02 -1.31
CA GLU A 72 6.53 -12.88 -2.13
C GLU A 72 7.43 -14.10 -1.99
N ARG A 73 7.68 -14.57 -0.76
CA ARG A 73 8.43 -15.81 -0.50
C ARG A 73 7.79 -17.02 -1.17
N ARG A 74 6.46 -17.15 -1.08
CA ARG A 74 5.70 -18.22 -1.76
C ARG A 74 5.83 -18.13 -3.27
N SER A 75 5.82 -16.92 -3.84
CA SER A 75 5.94 -16.70 -5.28
C SER A 75 7.35 -16.99 -5.81
N ARG A 76 8.40 -16.74 -5.02
CA ARG A 76 9.81 -16.99 -5.38
C ARG A 76 10.25 -18.45 -5.22
N GLY A 77 9.57 -19.22 -4.38
CA GLY A 77 9.82 -20.65 -4.20
C GLY A 77 9.13 -21.55 -5.23
N LYS A 78 8.46 -20.95 -6.22
CA LYS A 78 7.77 -21.61 -7.33
C LYS A 78 8.59 -21.44 -8.60
#